data_AF-A0A812PMR1-F1
#
_entry.id   AF-A0A812PMR1-F1
#
_cell.length_a   1.000
_cell.length_b   1.000
_cell.length_c   1.000
_cell.angle_alpha   90.00
_cell.angle_beta   90.00
_cell.angle_gamma   90.00
#
_symmetry.space_group_name_H-M   'P 1'
#
loop_
_entity.id
_entity.type
_entity.pdbx_description
1 polymer ?
#
loop_
_entity_poly.entity_id
_entity_poly.type
_entity_poly.pdbx_seq_one_letter_code
_entity_poly.pdbx_strand_id
1 'polypeptide(L)'
;MAKGLESERHLCEAKTLMAEADPQVQLAQCWGAPFKYRLYSASVEKMSLLQSDFNMLWTACVDQDGVADAAERTSLILKPLAEHPEIQDLTHRLEGLAMKVLQVLCQTLRHTSEMPLKSDVMKEVEKVSDCGISEDERERLYRHLTDNLPAMPSDRPMCLVHDPHARGVVAIRSLENLVKHFEDISSLIIGEDIF
;
A
#
# COMPACT_ATOMS: atom_id res chain seq x y z
N MET A 1 -7.55 3.93 -14.97
CA MET A 1 -7.48 3.52 -13.55
C MET A 1 -8.06 2.11 -13.35
N ALA A 2 -7.50 1.10 -14.02
CA ALA A 2 -7.93 -0.30 -13.87
C ALA A 2 -7.06 -1.11 -12.90
N LYS A 3 -5.94 -0.55 -12.41
CA LYS A 3 -4.91 -1.29 -11.66
C LYS A 3 -5.18 -1.46 -10.16
N GLY A 4 -6.11 -0.69 -9.56
CA GLY A 4 -6.48 -0.86 -8.14
C GLY A 4 -7.28 -2.14 -7.86
N LEU A 5 -8.02 -2.63 -8.85
CA LEU A 5 -8.86 -3.83 -8.78
C LEU A 5 -8.08 -5.15 -8.64
N GLU A 6 -6.78 -5.15 -8.93
CA GLU A 6 -5.96 -6.36 -8.77
C GLU A 6 -5.67 -6.66 -7.29
N SER A 7 -5.61 -5.64 -6.43
CA SER A 7 -5.37 -5.80 -4.99
C SER A 7 -6.49 -6.60 -4.28
N GLU A 8 -7.76 -6.35 -4.63
CA GLU A 8 -8.90 -7.10 -4.10
C GLU A 8 -8.87 -8.57 -4.51
N ARG A 9 -8.43 -8.85 -5.74
CA ARG A 9 -8.27 -10.21 -6.23
C ARG A 9 -7.17 -10.94 -5.44
N HIS A 10 -6.03 -10.30 -5.20
CA HIS A 10 -4.95 -10.88 -4.39
C HIS A 10 -5.37 -11.11 -2.95
N LEU A 11 -6.14 -10.20 -2.35
CA LEU A 11 -6.68 -10.36 -1.01
C LEU A 11 -7.68 -11.53 -0.92
N CYS A 12 -8.57 -11.66 -1.90
CA CYS A 12 -9.53 -12.77 -1.98
C CYS A 12 -8.82 -14.11 -2.11
N GLU A 13 -7.77 -14.17 -2.93
CA GLU A 13 -6.94 -15.36 -3.11
C GLU A 13 -6.23 -15.76 -1.80
N ALA A 14 -5.63 -14.78 -1.11
CA ALA A 14 -4.95 -15.03 0.17
C ALA A 14 -5.92 -15.50 1.27
N LYS A 15 -7.13 -14.94 1.33
CA LYS A 15 -8.18 -15.41 2.27
C LYS A 15 -8.61 -16.84 1.98
N THR A 16 -8.70 -17.23 0.72
CA THR A 16 -9.05 -18.60 0.32
C THR A 16 -7.98 -19.59 0.79
N LEU A 17 -6.72 -19.26 0.53
CA LEU A 17 -5.59 -20.09 0.95
C LEU A 17 -5.41 -20.16 2.48
N MET A 18 -5.77 -19.11 3.23
CA MET A 18 -5.77 -19.12 4.70
C MET A 18 -6.72 -20.20 5.26
N ALA A 19 -7.88 -20.41 4.61
CA ALA A 19 -8.83 -21.45 5.03
C ALA A 19 -8.27 -22.87 4.80
N GLU A 20 -7.44 -23.06 3.78
CA GLU A 20 -6.76 -24.34 3.50
C GLU A 20 -5.59 -24.61 4.47
N ALA A 21 -5.04 -23.55 5.06
CA ALA A 21 -3.95 -23.59 6.03
C ALA A 21 -4.40 -23.65 7.50
N ASP A 22 -5.71 -23.67 7.78
CA ASP A 22 -6.26 -23.71 9.14
C ASP A 22 -5.87 -25.03 9.86
N PRO A 23 -5.07 -24.96 10.94
CA PRO A 23 -4.65 -26.14 11.70
C PRO A 23 -5.81 -26.94 12.32
N GLN A 24 -6.98 -26.32 12.50
CA GLN A 24 -8.18 -26.97 13.06
C GLN A 24 -8.99 -27.74 12.01
N VAL A 25 -8.80 -27.45 10.73
CA VAL A 25 -9.54 -28.07 9.61
C VAL A 25 -8.75 -29.25 9.01
N GLN A 26 -7.43 -29.32 9.22
CA GLN A 26 -6.60 -30.40 8.67
C GLN A 26 -6.77 -31.72 9.43
N LEU A 27 -7.03 -32.80 8.66
CA LEU A 27 -7.19 -34.18 9.15
C LEU A 27 -5.88 -34.80 9.70
N ALA A 28 -4.72 -34.17 9.49
CA ALA A 28 -3.43 -34.59 10.07
C ALA A 28 -2.47 -33.40 10.25
N GLN A 29 -1.90 -33.24 11.45
CA GLN A 29 -0.85 -32.26 11.72
C GLN A 29 0.44 -32.67 11.02
N CYS A 30 0.75 -32.03 9.90
CA CYS A 30 2.12 -31.99 9.40
C CYS A 30 2.87 -30.86 10.12
N TRP A 31 4.19 -31.02 10.30
CA TRP A 31 5.05 -30.06 11.01
C TRP A 31 5.01 -28.66 10.37
N GLY A 32 4.44 -28.53 9.16
CA GLY A 32 4.27 -27.30 8.45
C GLY A 32 3.00 -26.46 8.70
N ALA A 33 1.99 -26.99 9.39
CA ALA A 33 0.69 -26.32 9.52
C ALA A 33 0.73 -25.00 10.35
N PRO A 34 1.43 -24.92 11.50
CA PRO A 34 1.46 -23.68 12.29
C PRO A 34 2.26 -22.55 11.63
N PHE A 35 3.26 -22.86 10.78
CA PHE A 35 4.04 -21.82 10.10
C PHE A 35 3.22 -21.19 8.97
N LYS A 36 2.56 -22.01 8.13
CA LYS A 36 1.73 -21.50 7.03
C LYS A 36 0.64 -20.61 7.58
N TYR A 37 -0.04 -21.06 8.64
CA TYR A 37 -1.07 -20.27 9.28
C TYR A 37 -0.58 -18.88 9.74
N ARG A 38 0.62 -18.79 10.34
CA ARG A 38 1.20 -17.50 10.75
C ARG A 38 1.54 -16.60 9.57
N LEU A 39 2.19 -17.14 8.54
CA LEU A 39 2.51 -16.39 7.33
C LEU A 39 1.23 -15.90 6.65
N TYR A 40 0.25 -16.79 6.44
CA TYR A 40 -1.06 -16.43 5.89
C TYR A 40 -1.77 -15.34 6.68
N SER A 41 -1.84 -15.50 8.01
CA SER A 41 -2.52 -14.52 8.87
C SER A 41 -1.83 -13.15 8.81
N ALA A 42 -0.50 -13.12 8.92
CA ALA A 42 0.28 -11.88 8.85
C ALA A 42 0.18 -11.22 7.47
N SER A 43 0.28 -12.01 6.38
CA SER A 43 0.13 -11.50 5.02
C SER A 43 -1.26 -10.91 4.77
N VAL A 44 -2.33 -11.58 5.22
CA VAL A 44 -3.71 -11.08 5.08
C VAL A 44 -3.90 -9.78 5.87
N GLU A 45 -3.36 -9.70 7.08
CA GLU A 45 -3.38 -8.46 7.88
C GLU A 45 -2.68 -7.32 7.14
N LYS A 46 -1.45 -7.54 6.67
CA LYS A 46 -0.67 -6.51 5.95
C LYS A 46 -1.32 -6.09 4.63
N MET A 47 -1.90 -7.02 3.87
CA MET A 47 -2.65 -6.68 2.66
C MET A 47 -3.94 -5.90 2.97
N SER A 48 -4.59 -6.18 4.09
CA SER A 48 -5.78 -5.42 4.52
C SER A 48 -5.41 -3.98 4.92
N LEU A 49 -4.27 -3.79 5.59
CA LEU A 49 -3.73 -2.47 5.90
C LEU A 49 -3.37 -1.71 4.61
N LEU A 50 -2.68 -2.37 3.67
CA LEU A 50 -2.33 -1.80 2.37
C LEU A 50 -3.58 -1.34 1.60
N GLN A 51 -4.65 -2.15 1.58
CA GLN A 51 -5.93 -1.77 0.98
C GLN A 51 -6.54 -0.55 1.69
N SER A 52 -6.47 -0.49 3.01
CA SER A 52 -6.94 0.66 3.78
C SER A 52 -6.18 1.94 3.41
N ASP A 53 -4.85 1.89 3.27
CA ASP A 53 -4.07 3.05 2.87
C ASP A 53 -4.37 3.50 1.44
N PHE A 54 -4.58 2.57 0.50
CA PHE A 54 -5.05 2.92 -0.83
C PHE A 54 -6.41 3.62 -0.81
N ASN A 55 -7.34 3.14 0.02
CA ASN A 55 -8.64 3.77 0.18
C ASN A 55 -8.53 5.17 0.81
N MET A 56 -7.67 5.36 1.80
CA MET A 56 -7.41 6.68 2.39
C MET A 56 -6.77 7.63 1.38
N LEU A 57 -5.76 7.18 0.65
CA LEU A 57 -5.12 7.96 -0.42
C LEU A 57 -6.14 8.35 -1.49
N TRP A 58 -6.95 7.39 -1.95
CA TRP A 58 -8.00 7.63 -2.93
C TRP A 58 -9.03 8.64 -2.41
N THR A 59 -9.50 8.47 -1.17
CA THR A 59 -10.48 9.36 -0.56
C THR A 59 -9.93 10.77 -0.37
N ALA A 60 -8.65 10.89 -0.01
CA ALA A 60 -7.98 12.18 0.12
C ALA A 60 -7.81 12.86 -1.25
N CYS A 61 -7.49 12.10 -2.29
CA CYS A 61 -7.22 12.61 -3.63
C CYS A 61 -8.45 12.79 -4.51
N VAL A 62 -9.57 12.08 -4.29
CA VAL A 62 -10.79 12.29 -5.08
C VAL A 62 -11.60 13.42 -4.48
N ASP A 63 -11.93 14.41 -5.29
CA ASP A 63 -12.81 15.48 -4.86
C ASP A 63 -14.20 14.91 -4.60
N GLN A 64 -14.62 14.97 -3.34
CA GLN A 64 -15.99 14.68 -2.94
C GLN A 64 -16.86 15.87 -3.36
N ASP A 65 -17.94 15.56 -4.08
CA ASP A 65 -18.81 16.48 -4.83
C ASP A 65 -18.94 17.90 -4.24
N GLY A 66 -18.65 18.94 -5.07
CA GLY A 66 -19.19 20.29 -4.83
C GLY A 66 -18.28 21.51 -5.06
N VAL A 67 -17.05 21.39 -5.57
CA VAL A 67 -16.15 22.58 -5.71
C VAL A 67 -15.68 22.89 -7.13
N ALA A 68 -15.86 22.02 -8.13
CA ALA A 68 -15.38 22.30 -9.49
C ALA A 68 -16.51 22.32 -10.53
N ASP A 69 -16.64 23.46 -11.20
CA ASP A 69 -17.30 23.57 -12.51
C ASP A 69 -16.78 22.47 -13.44
N ALA A 70 -17.67 21.87 -14.22
CA ALA A 70 -17.45 20.63 -14.96
C ALA A 70 -16.31 20.64 -16.00
N ALA A 71 -15.63 21.78 -16.20
CA ALA A 71 -14.55 21.97 -17.17
C ALA A 71 -13.13 21.71 -16.61
N GLU A 72 -12.91 21.76 -15.29
CA GLU A 72 -11.59 21.54 -14.67
C GLU A 72 -11.69 20.62 -13.43
N ARG A 73 -12.05 19.35 -13.63
CA ARG A 73 -11.93 18.32 -12.58
C ARG A 73 -10.47 17.87 -12.39
N THR A 74 -9.56 18.82 -12.22
CA THR A 74 -8.22 18.53 -11.71
C THR A 74 -8.31 18.51 -10.20
N SER A 75 -8.15 17.33 -9.61
CA SER A 75 -8.28 17.21 -8.16
C SER A 75 -7.31 18.15 -7.43
N LEU A 76 -7.85 18.92 -6.49
CA LEU A 76 -7.12 19.93 -5.72
C LEU A 76 -5.90 19.35 -5.00
N ILE A 77 -5.94 18.07 -4.66
CA ILE A 77 -4.87 17.35 -3.94
C ILE A 77 -4.02 16.53 -4.90
N LEU A 78 -4.66 15.82 -5.83
CA LEU A 78 -3.99 14.91 -6.74
C LEU A 78 -3.05 15.63 -7.69
N LYS A 79 -3.43 16.82 -8.19
CA LYS A 79 -2.59 17.55 -9.14
C LYS A 79 -1.28 18.04 -8.50
N PRO A 80 -1.30 18.78 -7.37
CA PRO A 80 -0.07 19.17 -6.68
C PRO A 80 0.80 17.97 -6.28
N LEU A 81 0.18 16.87 -5.81
CA LEU A 81 0.93 15.65 -5.49
C LEU A 81 1.59 15.04 -6.73
N ALA A 82 0.86 14.90 -7.84
CA ALA A 82 1.38 14.29 -9.06
C ALA A 82 2.45 15.15 -9.76
N GLU A 83 2.44 16.47 -9.55
CA GLU A 83 3.45 17.39 -10.08
C GLU A 83 4.70 17.48 -9.20
N HIS A 84 4.65 16.98 -7.96
CA HIS A 84 5.78 17.01 -7.05
C HIS A 84 6.88 16.01 -7.47
N PRO A 85 8.14 16.44 -7.68
CA PRO A 85 9.21 15.58 -8.18
C PRO A 85 9.43 14.32 -7.34
N GLU A 86 9.44 14.47 -6.01
CA GLU A 86 9.62 13.36 -5.06
C GLU A 86 8.49 12.33 -5.14
N ILE A 87 7.25 12.75 -5.39
CA ILE A 87 6.12 11.84 -5.57
C ILE A 87 6.19 11.14 -6.92
N GLN A 88 6.63 11.81 -7.98
CA GLN A 88 6.83 11.19 -9.28
C GLN A 88 7.89 10.09 -9.20
N ASP A 89 9.02 10.39 -8.56
CA ASP A 89 10.10 9.41 -8.34
C ASP A 89 9.61 8.24 -7.47
N LEU A 90 8.93 8.53 -6.35
CA LEU A 90 8.35 7.50 -5.49
C LEU A 90 7.34 6.63 -6.23
N THR A 91 6.44 7.23 -7.03
CA THR A 91 5.43 6.50 -7.79
C THR A 91 6.09 5.59 -8.83
N HIS A 92 7.14 6.07 -9.49
CA HIS A 92 7.90 5.26 -10.44
C HIS A 92 8.57 4.06 -9.78
N ARG A 93 9.19 4.27 -8.61
CA ARG A 93 9.77 3.18 -7.79
C ARG A 93 8.69 2.20 -7.33
N LEU A 94 7.58 2.70 -6.78
CA LEU A 94 6.50 1.88 -6.23
C LEU A 94 5.72 1.09 -7.28
N GLU A 95 5.38 1.64 -8.44
CA GLU A 95 4.54 0.93 -9.42
C GLU A 95 5.22 -0.36 -9.92
N GLY A 96 6.54 -0.31 -10.17
CA GLY A 96 7.30 -1.48 -10.59
C GLY A 96 7.54 -2.50 -9.48
N LEU A 97 7.64 -2.04 -8.23
CA LEU A 97 7.99 -2.88 -7.09
C LEU A 97 6.77 -3.48 -6.39
N ALA A 98 5.67 -2.73 -6.27
CA ALA A 98 4.42 -3.18 -5.66
C ALA A 98 3.87 -4.44 -6.34
N MET A 99 3.81 -4.43 -7.68
CA MET A 99 3.39 -5.61 -8.45
C MET A 99 4.29 -6.83 -8.19
N LYS A 100 5.61 -6.61 -8.14
CA LYS A 100 6.56 -7.70 -7.89
C LYS A 100 6.40 -8.25 -6.49
N VAL A 101 6.35 -7.41 -5.45
CA VAL A 101 6.14 -7.82 -4.06
C VAL A 101 4.86 -8.64 -3.90
N LEU A 102 3.74 -8.18 -4.48
CA LEU A 102 2.47 -8.92 -4.43
C LEU A 102 2.57 -10.26 -5.17
N GLN A 103 3.25 -10.30 -6.31
CA GLN A 103 3.50 -11.54 -7.04
C GLN A 103 4.36 -12.53 -6.23
N VAL A 104 5.43 -12.05 -5.59
CA VAL A 104 6.30 -12.87 -4.74
C VAL A 104 5.52 -13.35 -3.52
N LEU A 105 4.72 -12.49 -2.91
CA LEU A 105 3.86 -12.87 -1.79
C LEU A 105 2.93 -14.03 -2.18
N CYS A 106 2.22 -13.91 -3.31
CA CYS A 106 1.37 -15.00 -3.81
C CYS A 106 2.17 -16.29 -4.09
N GLN A 107 3.38 -16.19 -4.64
CA GLN A 107 4.24 -17.36 -4.86
C GLN A 107 4.68 -18.00 -3.55
N THR A 108 5.03 -17.18 -2.55
CA THR A 108 5.45 -17.62 -1.21
C THR A 108 4.31 -18.33 -0.50
N LEU A 109 3.11 -17.75 -0.52
CA LEU A 109 1.92 -18.35 0.06
C LEU A 109 1.59 -19.70 -0.63
N ARG A 110 1.65 -19.75 -1.96
CA ARG A 110 1.44 -20.98 -2.74
C ARG A 110 2.58 -22.01 -2.63
N HIS A 111 3.69 -21.65 -1.98
CA HIS A 111 4.82 -22.55 -1.85
C HIS A 111 4.49 -23.72 -0.90
N THR A 112 4.74 -24.94 -1.38
CA THR A 112 4.37 -26.17 -0.67
C THR A 112 5.56 -27.03 -0.26
N SER A 113 6.77 -26.68 -0.72
CA SER A 113 7.98 -27.45 -0.44
C SER A 113 8.82 -26.80 0.68
N GLU A 114 9.75 -27.55 1.24
CA GLU A 114 10.74 -27.08 2.23
C GLU A 114 12.01 -26.55 1.54
N MET A 115 11.94 -26.25 0.24
CA MET A 115 13.06 -25.71 -0.51
C MET A 115 12.96 -24.19 -0.58
N PRO A 116 14.07 -23.45 -0.51
CA PRO A 116 14.05 -22.00 -0.65
C PRO A 116 13.41 -21.57 -1.98
N LEU A 117 12.64 -20.48 -1.94
CA LEU A 117 12.15 -19.84 -3.16
C LEU A 117 13.34 -19.39 -4.01
N LYS A 118 13.23 -19.53 -5.34
CA LYS A 118 14.35 -19.23 -6.26
C LYS A 118 14.89 -17.81 -6.05
N SER A 119 16.22 -17.67 -5.95
CA SER A 119 16.92 -16.43 -5.54
C SER A 119 16.57 -15.18 -6.35
N ASP A 120 16.22 -15.33 -7.63
CA ASP A 120 15.96 -14.18 -8.50
C ASP A 120 14.69 -13.42 -8.11
N VAL A 121 13.76 -14.09 -7.44
CA VAL A 121 12.52 -13.49 -6.92
C VAL A 121 12.79 -12.71 -5.64
N MET A 122 13.67 -13.22 -4.77
CA MET A 122 14.04 -12.57 -3.50
C MET A 122 14.84 -11.28 -3.72
N LYS A 123 15.74 -11.24 -4.71
CA LYS A 123 16.51 -10.04 -5.09
C LYS A 123 15.66 -8.84 -5.51
N GLU A 124 14.45 -9.09 -6.01
CA GLU A 124 13.53 -8.01 -6.40
C GLU A 124 12.74 -7.46 -5.20
N VAL A 125 12.54 -8.28 -4.16
CA VAL A 125 11.87 -7.90 -2.91
C VAL A 125 12.81 -7.07 -2.02
N GLU A 126 14.10 -7.38 -2.00
CA GLU A 126 15.14 -6.61 -1.30
C GLU A 126 15.25 -5.15 -1.79
N LYS A 127 14.89 -4.89 -3.06
CA LYS A 127 14.91 -3.52 -3.62
C LYS A 127 13.82 -2.61 -3.06
N VAL A 128 12.82 -3.18 -2.39
CA VAL A 128 11.70 -2.41 -1.81
C VAL A 128 12.11 -1.70 -0.52
N SER A 129 13.12 -2.21 0.18
CA SER A 129 13.64 -1.63 1.43
C SER A 129 14.24 -0.22 1.26
N ASP A 130 14.57 0.17 0.03
CA ASP A 130 15.15 1.47 -0.32
C ASP A 130 14.12 2.47 -0.89
N CYS A 131 12.82 2.18 -0.77
CA CYS A 131 11.75 3.03 -1.34
C CYS A 131 11.16 4.06 -0.38
N GLY A 132 11.73 4.21 0.82
CA GLY A 132 11.33 5.19 1.82
C GLY A 132 11.33 6.64 1.32
N ILE A 133 10.47 7.46 1.94
CA ILE A 133 10.51 8.93 1.86
C ILE A 133 11.37 9.40 3.03
N SER A 134 12.46 10.12 2.76
CA SER A 134 13.29 10.72 3.80
C SER A 134 12.55 11.83 4.55
N GLU A 135 13.00 12.15 5.76
CA GLU A 135 12.40 13.21 6.56
C GLU A 135 12.44 14.58 5.86
N ASP A 136 13.52 14.88 5.15
CA ASP A 136 13.67 16.11 4.37
C ASP A 136 12.68 16.18 3.20
N GLU A 137 12.53 15.08 2.46
CA GLU A 137 11.56 14.98 1.36
C GLU A 137 10.12 15.15 1.87
N ARG A 138 9.81 14.52 2.99
CA ARG A 138 8.52 14.65 3.67
C ARG A 138 8.24 16.10 4.04
N GLU A 139 9.20 16.80 4.64
CA GLU A 139 9.01 18.20 5.04
C GLU A 139 8.82 19.11 3.81
N ARG A 140 9.58 18.88 2.74
CA ARG A 140 9.40 19.60 1.46
C ARG A 140 7.99 19.37 0.90
N LEU A 141 7.50 18.14 0.95
CA LEU A 141 6.17 17.77 0.47
C LEU A 141 5.06 18.44 1.27
N TYR A 142 5.14 18.45 2.61
CA TYR A 142 4.19 19.16 3.47
C TYR A 142 4.21 20.67 3.22
N ARG A 143 5.40 21.27 3.09
CA ARG A 143 5.54 22.70 2.76
C ARG A 143 4.91 23.00 1.40
N HIS A 144 5.21 22.20 0.38
CA HIS A 144 4.63 22.36 -0.94
C HIS A 144 3.10 22.30 -0.93
N LEU A 145 2.50 21.31 -0.24
CA LEU A 145 1.03 21.26 -0.13
C LEU A 145 0.48 22.43 0.68
N THR A 146 1.17 22.89 1.72
CA THR A 146 0.73 24.04 2.51
C THR A 146 0.74 25.33 1.69
N ASP A 147 1.75 25.51 0.84
CA ASP A 147 1.91 26.73 0.04
C ASP A 147 0.98 26.77 -1.19
N ASN A 148 0.57 25.61 -1.72
CA ASN A 148 -0.18 25.51 -2.98
C ASN A 148 -1.67 25.17 -2.79
N LEU A 149 -2.10 24.74 -1.60
CA LEU A 149 -3.51 24.43 -1.35
C LEU A 149 -4.27 25.65 -0.84
N PRO A 150 -5.53 25.85 -1.27
CA PRO A 150 -6.35 26.95 -0.80
C PRO A 150 -6.76 26.72 0.66
N ALA A 151 -6.73 27.80 1.45
CA ALA A 151 -7.26 27.78 2.80
C ALA A 151 -8.77 27.50 2.81
N MET A 152 -9.25 26.83 3.86
CA MET A 152 -10.68 26.60 4.03
C MET A 152 -11.43 27.94 4.19
N PRO A 153 -12.54 28.17 3.47
CA PRO A 153 -13.39 29.33 3.69
C PRO A 153 -13.90 29.39 5.14
N SER A 154 -13.72 30.54 5.80
CA SER A 154 -14.07 30.75 7.22
C SER A 154 -15.57 30.70 7.51
N ASP A 155 -16.40 30.71 6.47
CA ASP A 155 -17.87 30.72 6.51
C ASP A 155 -18.49 29.31 6.48
N ARG A 156 -17.70 28.26 6.26
CA ARG A 156 -18.18 26.87 6.23
C ARG A 156 -17.97 26.17 7.59
N PRO A 157 -18.91 25.30 8.01
CA PRO A 157 -18.69 24.47 9.19
C PRO A 157 -17.45 23.59 8.98
N MET A 158 -16.58 23.56 9.99
CA MET A 158 -15.32 22.82 9.94
C MET A 158 -15.61 21.33 9.66
N CYS A 159 -15.31 20.89 8.45
CA CYS A 159 -15.45 19.51 8.02
C CYS A 159 -14.13 19.06 7.43
N LEU A 160 -13.41 18.19 8.14
CA LEU A 160 -12.07 17.71 7.78
C LEU A 160 -12.05 17.03 6.39
N VAL A 161 -13.17 16.45 5.98
CA VAL A 161 -13.34 15.80 4.67
C VAL A 161 -13.28 16.82 3.52
N HIS A 162 -13.60 18.09 3.79
CA HIS A 162 -13.56 19.17 2.80
C HIS A 162 -12.36 20.10 2.97
N ASP A 163 -11.52 19.86 3.98
CA ASP A 163 -10.32 20.65 4.23
C ASP A 163 -9.19 20.21 3.28
N PRO A 164 -8.73 21.06 2.35
CA PRO A 164 -7.65 20.71 1.45
C PRO A 164 -6.35 20.36 2.19
N HIS A 165 -6.00 21.09 3.25
CA HIS A 165 -4.78 20.82 4.01
C HIS A 165 -4.89 19.49 4.77
N ALA A 166 -6.03 19.21 5.40
CA ALA A 166 -6.22 17.93 6.08
C ALA A 166 -6.18 16.75 5.10
N ARG A 167 -6.82 16.89 3.93
CA ARG A 167 -6.76 15.90 2.85
C ARG A 167 -5.33 15.71 2.34
N GLY A 168 -4.58 16.80 2.15
CA GLY A 168 -3.18 16.76 1.76
C GLY A 168 -2.32 15.98 2.77
N VAL A 169 -2.52 16.23 4.06
CA VAL A 169 -1.83 15.48 5.14
C VAL A 169 -2.20 14.00 5.12
N VAL A 170 -3.48 13.67 4.94
CA VAL A 170 -3.94 12.27 4.82
C VAL A 170 -3.31 11.60 3.61
N ALA A 171 -3.22 12.27 2.47
CA ALA A 171 -2.61 11.73 1.26
C ALA A 171 -1.12 11.40 1.47
N ILE A 172 -0.35 12.33 2.07
CA ILE A 172 1.07 12.10 2.38
C ILE A 172 1.22 10.91 3.33
N ARG A 173 0.48 10.89 4.44
CA ARG A 173 0.55 9.78 5.41
C ARG A 173 0.14 8.45 4.80
N SER A 174 -0.84 8.45 3.90
CA SER A 174 -1.26 7.21 3.22
C SER A 174 -0.16 6.70 2.29
N LEU A 175 0.56 7.59 1.59
CA LEU A 175 1.73 7.20 0.79
C LEU A 175 2.86 6.63 1.65
N GLU A 176 3.17 7.26 2.78
CA GLU A 176 4.16 6.76 3.75
C GLU A 176 3.79 5.36 4.27
N ASN A 177 2.53 5.19 4.65
CA ASN A 177 2.02 3.90 5.13
C ASN A 177 2.06 2.83 4.03
N LEU A 178 1.72 3.19 2.78
CA LEU A 178 1.82 2.26 1.65
C LEU A 178 3.24 1.73 1.50
N VAL A 179 4.24 2.62 1.47
CA VAL A 179 5.66 2.23 1.40
C VAL A 179 6.01 1.29 2.56
N LYS A 180 5.68 1.69 3.78
CA LYS A 180 5.96 0.91 4.98
C LYS A 180 5.30 -0.48 4.95
N HIS A 181 4.05 -0.58 4.52
CA HIS A 181 3.38 -1.86 4.45
C HIS A 181 3.92 -2.75 3.32
N PHE A 182 4.41 -2.17 2.22
CA PHE A 182 5.19 -2.92 1.24
C PHE A 182 6.50 -3.44 1.83
N GLU A 183 7.23 -2.63 2.60
CA GLU A 183 8.45 -3.07 3.32
C GLU A 183 8.16 -4.16 4.36
N ASP A 184 7.05 -4.07 5.10
CA ASP A 184 6.60 -5.10 6.04
C ASP A 184 6.30 -6.41 5.31
N ILE A 185 5.61 -6.36 4.16
CA ILE A 185 5.33 -7.54 3.33
C ILE A 185 6.64 -8.13 2.80
N SER A 186 7.56 -7.30 2.32
CA SER A 186 8.90 -7.71 1.88
C SER A 186 9.68 -8.38 3.00
N SER A 187 9.63 -7.82 4.22
CA SER A 187 10.30 -8.36 5.39
C SER A 187 9.68 -9.69 5.84
N LEU A 188 8.36 -9.85 5.71
CA LEU A 188 7.71 -11.14 5.92
C LEU A 188 8.20 -12.17 4.91
N ILE A 189 8.35 -11.82 3.63
CA ILE A 189 8.87 -12.74 2.61
C ILE A 189 10.34 -13.12 2.90
N ILE A 190 11.20 -12.13 3.20
CA ILE A 190 12.64 -12.34 3.45
C ILE A 190 12.88 -13.09 4.77
N GLY A 191 12.11 -12.77 5.81
CA GLY A 191 12.20 -13.44 7.11
C GLY A 191 11.87 -14.93 7.08
N GLU A 192 11.20 -15.39 6.01
CA GLU A 192 10.84 -16.80 5.81
C GLU A 192 11.94 -17.59 5.05
N ASP A 193 13.05 -16.96 4.66
CA ASP A 193 14.22 -17.59 3.98
C ASP A 193 15.04 -18.54 4.88
N ILE A 194 14.43 -19.08 5.95
CA ILE A 194 15.04 -19.97 6.96
C ILE A 194 14.63 -21.44 6.75
N PHE A 195 14.06 -21.81 5.59
CA PHE A 195 13.91 -23.20 5.15
C PHE A 195 14.30 -23.39 3.68
#